data_AF-V5SDD9-F1
#
_entry.id   AF-V5SDD9-F1
#
_cell.length_a   1.000
_cell.length_b   1.000
_cell.length_c   1.000
_cell.angle_alpha   90.00
_cell.angle_beta   90.00
_cell.angle_gamma   90.00
#
_symmetry.space_group_name_H-M   'P 1'
#
loop_
_entity.id
_entity.type
_entity.pdbx_description
1 polymer ?
#
loop_
_entity_poly.entity_id
_entity_poly.type
_entity_poly.pdbx_seq_one_letter_code
_entity_poly.pdbx_strand_id
1 'polypeptide(L)' 'MSVDTSGGHPAMDYAEHNRTYQNFLAWAKVGVVFCVVLLAGMAYFLV' A
#
# COMPACT_ATOMS: atom_id res chain seq x y z
N MET A 1 9.63 -5.29 -0.41
CA MET A 1 9.02 -6.62 -0.27
C MET A 1 8.39 -6.95 -1.62
N SER A 2 9.07 -7.75 -2.44
CA SER A 2 8.53 -8.30 -3.68
C SER A 2 7.85 -9.63 -3.36
N VAL A 3 6.64 -9.85 -3.88
CA VAL A 3 5.96 -11.14 -3.80
C VAL A 3 6.65 -12.08 -4.78
N ASP A 4 7.05 -13.27 -4.31
CA ASP A 4 7.60 -14.30 -5.19
C ASP A 4 6.48 -14.95 -5.99
N THR A 5 6.54 -14.82 -7.31
CA THR A 5 5.55 -15.34 -8.25
C THR A 5 6.09 -16.52 -9.08
N SER A 6 7.28 -17.03 -8.74
CA SER A 6 7.96 -18.09 -9.50
C SER A 6 7.26 -19.46 -9.46
N GLY A 7 6.49 -19.74 -8.41
CA GLY A 7 5.67 -20.96 -8.27
C GLY A 7 4.27 -20.86 -8.87
N GLY A 8 4.02 -19.85 -9.71
CA GLY A 8 2.71 -19.50 -10.23
C GLY A 8 2.20 -20.35 -11.41
N HIS A 9 0.90 -20.27 -11.70
CA HIS A 9 0.32 -20.93 -12.87
C HIS A 9 0.80 -20.20 -14.16
N PRO A 10 1.36 -20.90 -15.17
CA PRO A 10 2.04 -20.26 -16.32
C PRO A 10 1.14 -19.38 -17.20
N ALA A 11 -0.18 -19.56 -17.11
CA ALA A 11 -1.17 -18.75 -17.82
C ALA A 11 -1.53 -17.42 -17.10
N MET A 12 -1.01 -17.16 -15.90
CA MET A 12 -1.34 -15.97 -15.12
C MET A 12 -0.33 -14.84 -15.41
N ASP A 13 -0.85 -13.64 -15.70
CA ASP A 13 -0.03 -12.43 -15.82
C ASP A 13 0.35 -11.88 -14.43
N TYR A 14 1.49 -12.34 -13.93
CA TYR A 14 2.04 -11.89 -12.66
C TYR A 14 2.64 -10.48 -12.70
N ALA A 15 3.00 -9.97 -13.88
CA ALA A 15 3.59 -8.64 -14.00
C ALA A 15 2.57 -7.56 -13.60
N GLU A 16 1.35 -7.69 -14.09
CA GLU A 16 0.26 -6.76 -13.78
C GLU A 16 -0.21 -6.86 -12.33
N HIS A 17 -0.29 -8.09 -11.77
CA HIS A 17 -0.60 -8.31 -10.35
C HIS A 17 0.42 -7.65 -9.44
N ASN A 18 1.71 -7.86 -9.72
CA ASN A 18 2.79 -7.28 -8.92
C ASN A 18 2.76 -5.75 -9.00
N ARG A 19 2.55 -5.16 -10.19
CA ARG A 19 2.43 -3.71 -10.37
C ARG A 19 1.30 -3.12 -9.53
N THR A 20 0.11 -3.71 -9.62
CA THR A 20 -1.06 -3.25 -8.86
C THR A 20 -0.86 -3.39 -7.36
N TYR A 21 -0.28 -4.50 -6.90
CA TYR A 21 0.00 -4.71 -5.49
C TYR A 21 1.01 -3.70 -4.93
N GLN A 22 2.07 -3.39 -5.67
CA GLN A 22 3.04 -2.36 -5.25
C GLN A 22 2.39 -0.98 -5.15
N ASN A 23 1.53 -0.62 -6.11
CA ASN A 23 0.77 0.62 -6.06
C ASN A 23 -0.17 0.67 -4.86
N PHE A 24 -0.91 -0.41 -4.60
CA PHE A 24 -1.77 -0.53 -3.42
C PHE A 24 -0.98 -0.29 -2.13
N LEU A 25 0.18 -0.95 -1.97
CA LEU A 25 1.03 -0.76 -0.79
C LEU A 25 1.55 0.67 -0.66
N ALA A 26 1.90 1.33 -1.77
CA ALA A 26 2.32 2.74 -1.75
C ALA A 26 1.20 3.65 -1.24
N TRP A 27 -0.01 3.51 -1.79
CA TRP A 27 -1.18 4.29 -1.37
C TRP A 27 -1.62 3.99 0.06
N ALA A 28 -1.57 2.73 0.48
CA ALA A 28 -1.89 2.34 1.84
C ALA A 28 -0.94 3.00 2.85
N LYS A 29 0.37 3.01 2.57
CA LYS A 29 1.35 3.70 3.42
C LYS A 29 1.09 5.20 3.49
N VAL A 30 0.83 5.84 2.36
CA VAL A 30 0.50 7.28 2.31
C VAL A 30 -0.77 7.57 3.11
N GLY A 31 -1.81 6.75 2.94
CA GLY A 31 -3.07 6.90 3.66
C GLY A 31 -2.92 6.75 5.17
N VAL A 32 -2.13 5.77 5.64
CA VAL A 32 -1.85 5.59 7.07
C VAL A 32 -1.09 6.80 7.62
N VAL A 33 -0.05 7.27 6.93
CA VAL A 33 0.70 8.47 7.36
C VAL A 33 -0.21 9.69 7.42
N PHE A 34 -1.09 9.88 6.43
CA PHE A 34 -2.08 10.93 6.43
C PHE A 34 -3.01 10.86 7.64
N CYS A 35 -3.57 9.69 7.96
CA CYS A 35 -4.42 9.50 9.13
C CYS A 35 -3.70 9.85 10.43
N VAL A 36 -2.43 9.43 10.58
CA VAL A 36 -1.62 9.76 11.76
C VAL A 36 -1.42 11.28 11.89
N VAL A 37 -1.06 11.95 10.80
CA VAL A 37 -0.88 13.42 10.79
C VAL A 37 -2.20 14.14 11.09
N LEU A 38 -3.30 13.67 10.52
CA LEU A 38 -4.63 14.24 10.76
C LEU A 38 -5.01 14.13 12.24
N LEU A 39 -4.88 12.94 12.83
CA LEU A 39 -5.19 12.72 14.25
C LEU A 39 -4.27 13.55 15.16
N ALA A 40 -2.98 13.65 14.85
CA ALA A 40 -2.05 14.48 15.60
C ALA A 40 -2.42 15.98 15.50
N GLY A 41 -2.81 16.45 14.32
CA GLY A 41 -3.30 17.81 14.11
C GLY A 41 -4.57 18.09 14.91
N MET A 42 -5.54 17.18 14.86
CA MET A 42 -6.76 17.30 15.66
C MET A 42 -6.44 17.36 17.17
N ALA A 43 -5.52 16.53 17.65
CA ALA A 43 -5.11 16.52 19.04
C ALA A 43 -4.40 17.81 19.49
N TYR A 44 -3.75 18.54 18.59
CA TYR A 44 -3.07 19.80 18.91
C TYR A 44 -3.97 21.04 18.76
N PHE A 45 -4.88 21.03 17.79
CA PHE A 45 -5.70 22.21 17.45
C PHE A 45 -7.13 22.17 17.99
N LEU A 46 -7.69 20.99 18.25
CA LEU A 46 -9.11 20.83 18.61
C LEU A 46 -9.34 20.30 20.03
N VAL A 47 -8.29 19.82 20.69
CA VAL A 47 -8.31 19.33 22.08
C VAL A 47 -7.33 20.17 22.88
#